data_AF-A0A661IXZ3-F1
#
_entry.id   AF-A0A661IXZ3-F1
#
_cell.length_a   1.000
_cell.length_b   1.000
_cell.length_c   1.000
_cell.angle_alpha   90.00
_cell.angle_beta   90.00
_cell.angle_gamma   90.00
#
_symmetry.space_group_name_H-M   'P 1'
#
loop_
_entity.id
_entity.type
_entity.pdbx_description
1 polymer ?
#
loop_
_entity_poly.entity_id
_entity_poly.type
_entity_poly.pdbx_seq_one_letter_code
_entity_poly.pdbx_strand_id
1 'polypeptide(L)'
;MVERRLSFSIKERKLILGVLDLLALNVGLLWALSLRPQYEFTFGLMFKHPHWFGILSFLWFLWAWAFDAYDIRTTARFKNSARAIALATVVAVGIFLLIPYVTPPLPVRRSLLLPLPFLPLGLLLLGRGFYSAVLRQPIFVRRVLILGTGWAGETILEALRENGGETFEVIGFIDDDPRKQNQSIHGYPVLGGAIS
;
A
#
# COMPACT_ATOMS: atom_id res chain seq x y z
N MET A 1 18.83 -26.82 -1.13
CA MET A 1 18.63 -25.66 -0.24
C MET A 1 17.30 -25.03 -0.58
N VAL A 2 16.29 -25.18 0.29
CA VAL A 2 14.98 -24.54 0.11
C VAL A 2 15.15 -23.08 0.51
N GLU A 3 15.30 -22.17 -0.46
CA GLU A 3 15.15 -20.74 -0.21
C GLU A 3 13.74 -20.53 0.35
N ARG A 4 13.65 -20.26 1.66
CA ARG A 4 12.41 -19.76 2.28
C ARG A 4 12.12 -18.39 1.68
N ARG A 5 11.38 -18.38 0.57
CA ARG A 5 10.80 -17.15 0.03
C ARG A 5 9.81 -16.65 1.07
N LEU A 6 10.14 -15.55 1.72
CA LEU A 6 9.29 -14.86 2.70
C LEU A 6 8.02 -14.37 1.99
N SER A 7 7.03 -15.25 1.84
CA SER A 7 5.76 -14.89 1.22
C SER A 7 4.90 -14.18 2.25
N PHE A 8 5.10 -12.86 2.39
CA PHE A 8 4.29 -12.06 3.30
C PHE A 8 2.81 -12.22 2.97
N SER A 9 2.01 -12.50 4.00
CA SER A 9 0.57 -12.56 3.92
C SER A 9 0.00 -11.22 3.46
N ILE A 10 -1.17 -11.27 2.82
CA ILE A 10 -1.92 -10.08 2.41
C ILE A 10 -2.10 -9.08 3.58
N LYS A 11 -2.31 -9.59 4.79
CA LYS A 11 -2.45 -8.79 6.01
C LYS A 11 -1.16 -8.07 6.40
N GLU A 12 -0.02 -8.75 6.28
CA GLU A 12 1.30 -8.19 6.63
C GLU A 12 1.69 -7.07 5.67
N ARG A 13 1.39 -7.23 4.38
CA ARG A 13 1.59 -6.18 3.37
C ARG A 13 0.80 -4.91 3.67
N LYS A 14 -0.46 -5.05 4.05
CA LYS A 14 -1.29 -3.91 4.49
C LYS A 14 -0.73 -3.25 5.74
N LEU A 15 -0.26 -4.05 6.70
CA LEU A 15 0.34 -3.53 7.93
C LEU A 15 1.62 -2.74 7.64
N ILE A 16 2.54 -3.28 6.84
CA ILE A 16 3.79 -2.61 6.43
C ILE A 16 3.47 -1.28 5.74
N LEU A 17 2.50 -1.28 4.83
CA LEU A 17 2.08 -0.09 4.11
C LEU A 17 1.49 0.98 5.04
N GLY A 18 0.62 0.57 5.98
CA GLY A 18 0.06 1.46 6.99
C GLY A 18 1.11 2.05 7.93
N VAL A 19 2.10 1.24 8.34
CA VAL A 19 3.23 1.71 9.16
C VAL A 19 4.11 2.69 8.39
N LEU A 20 4.41 2.40 7.12
CA LEU A 20 5.18 3.30 6.26
C LEU A 20 4.46 4.65 6.08
N ASP A 21 3.15 4.62 5.82
CA ASP A 21 2.35 5.84 5.70
C ASP A 21 2.35 6.64 7.01
N LEU A 22 2.18 5.97 8.15
CA LEU A 22 2.19 6.60 9.47
C LEU A 22 3.53 7.29 9.73
N LEU A 23 4.65 6.63 9.43
CA LEU A 23 5.99 7.20 9.57
C LEU A 23 6.18 8.40 8.63
N ALA A 24 5.83 8.25 7.36
CA ALA A 24 5.93 9.31 6.35
C ALA A 24 5.14 10.57 6.75
N LEU A 25 3.92 10.37 7.25
CA LEU A 25 3.03 11.44 7.66
C LEU A 25 3.55 12.17 8.91
N ASN A 26 4.01 11.45 9.93
CA ASN A 26 4.53 12.04 11.16
C ASN A 26 5.89 12.72 10.96
N VAL A 27 6.78 12.13 10.15
CA VAL A 27 8.05 12.75 9.75
C VAL A 27 7.79 14.00 8.90
N GLY A 28 6.82 13.93 7.98
CA GLY A 28 6.42 15.09 7.17
C GLY A 28 5.88 16.24 8.01
N LEU A 29 5.05 15.94 9.02
CA LEU A 29 4.57 16.94 9.97
C LEU A 29 5.73 17.55 10.77
N LEU A 30 6.63 16.72 11.31
CA LEU A 30 7.79 17.20 12.06
C LEU A 30 8.67 18.12 11.22
N TRP A 31 8.92 17.74 9.96
CA TRP A 31 9.71 18.54 9.03
C TRP A 31 9.00 19.83 8.62
N ALA A 32 7.68 19.79 8.40
CA ALA A 32 6.90 20.98 8.13
C ALA A 32 6.91 21.97 9.32
N LEU A 33 6.90 21.45 10.55
CA LEU A 33 6.98 22.27 11.76
C LEU A 33 8.37 22.86 11.96
N SER A 34 9.45 22.12 11.67
CA SER A 34 10.81 22.63 11.83
C SER A 34 11.19 23.75 10.86
N LEU A 35 10.44 23.91 9.75
CA LEU A 35 10.59 25.08 8.87
C LEU A 35 10.04 26.36 9.50
N ARG A 36 9.30 26.26 10.61
CA ARG A 36 8.79 27.40 11.35
C ARG A 36 9.88 27.84 12.36
N PRO A 37 10.26 29.13 12.40
CA PRO A 37 11.33 29.62 13.29
C PRO A 37 11.12 29.35 14.78
N GLN A 38 9.88 29.06 15.18
CA GLN A 38 9.46 28.80 16.56
C GLN A 38 9.65 27.34 17.01
N TYR A 39 9.97 26.42 16.09
CA TYR A 39 10.13 25.00 16.39
C TYR A 39 11.46 24.47 15.85
N GLU A 40 12.14 23.67 16.66
CA GLU A 40 13.34 22.94 16.24
C GLU A 40 12.99 21.55 15.68
N PHE A 41 13.83 21.04 14.78
CA PHE A 41 13.72 19.67 14.28
C PHE A 41 14.17 18.67 15.37
N THR A 42 13.28 18.39 16.31
CA THR A 42 13.60 17.55 17.48
C THR A 42 12.44 16.60 17.76
N PHE A 43 12.75 15.32 18.01
CA PHE A 43 11.74 14.32 18.40
C PHE A 43 11.00 14.70 19.69
N GLY A 44 11.61 15.54 20.53
CA GLY A 44 10.95 16.16 21.69
C GLY A 44 9.65 16.89 21.34
N LEU A 45 9.46 17.37 20.10
CA LEU A 45 8.19 17.98 19.67
C LEU A 45 7.03 16.96 19.69
N MET A 46 7.31 15.69 19.37
CA MET A 46 6.33 14.61 19.44
C MET A 46 5.91 14.32 20.88
N PHE A 47 6.86 14.34 21.81
CA PHE A 47 6.57 14.14 23.24
C PHE A 47 5.91 15.35 23.90
N LYS A 48 6.24 16.56 23.44
CA LYS A 48 5.67 17.81 23.95
C LYS A 48 4.25 18.04 23.46
N HIS A 49 3.96 17.65 22.21
CA HIS A 49 2.65 17.83 21.59
C HIS A 49 2.15 16.53 20.93
N PRO A 50 1.95 15.44 21.69
CA PRO A 50 1.56 14.14 21.14
C PRO A 50 0.20 14.18 20.44
N HIS A 51 -0.68 15.06 20.88
CA HIS A 51 -2.00 15.26 20.28
C HIS A 51 -1.92 15.79 18.84
N TRP A 52 -0.92 16.59 18.46
CA TRP A 52 -0.78 17.06 17.07
C TRP A 52 -0.55 15.91 16.10
N PHE A 53 0.37 15.03 16.45
CA PHE A 53 0.73 13.84 15.67
C PHE A 53 -0.39 12.80 15.71
N GLY A 54 -1.03 12.61 16.87
CA GLY A 54 -2.15 11.70 17.05
C GLY A 54 -3.38 12.09 16.23
N ILE A 55 -3.78 13.37 16.25
CA ILE A 55 -4.93 13.87 15.48
C ILE A 55 -4.68 13.74 13.98
N LEU A 56 -3.49 14.13 13.49
CA LEU A 56 -3.19 14.01 12.06
C LEU A 56 -3.18 12.53 11.63
N SER A 57 -2.63 11.64 12.44
CA SER A 57 -2.62 10.19 12.18
C SER A 57 -4.02 9.60 12.19
N PHE A 58 -4.88 10.04 13.13
CA PHE A 58 -6.27 9.60 13.21
C PHE A 58 -7.08 10.07 11.99
N LEU A 59 -6.97 11.35 11.62
CA LEU A 59 -7.60 11.91 10.43
C LEU A 59 -7.11 11.18 9.17
N TRP A 60 -5.81 10.92 9.07
CA TRP A 60 -5.25 10.14 7.98
C TRP A 60 -5.89 8.76 7.88
N PHE A 61 -5.91 7.97 8.96
CA PHE A 61 -6.50 6.63 8.92
C PHE A 61 -7.99 6.66 8.58
N LEU A 62 -8.74 7.62 9.13
CA LEU A 62 -10.16 7.79 8.84
C LEU A 62 -10.40 8.01 7.34
N TRP A 63 -9.65 8.93 6.73
CA TRP A 63 -9.80 9.25 5.31
C TRP A 63 -9.17 8.21 4.39
N ALA A 64 -8.04 7.63 4.77
CA ALA A 64 -7.43 6.54 4.02
C ALA A 64 -8.31 5.29 4.00
N TRP A 65 -9.07 5.03 5.07
CA TRP A 65 -10.13 4.03 5.09
C TRP A 65 -11.31 4.44 4.19
N ALA A 66 -11.79 5.68 4.30
CA ALA A 66 -12.92 6.18 3.50
C ALA A 66 -12.64 6.24 1.98
N PHE A 67 -11.39 6.46 1.58
CA PHE A 67 -10.96 6.52 0.17
C PHE A 67 -10.38 5.20 -0.34
N ASP A 68 -10.55 4.08 0.37
CA ASP A 68 -10.04 2.76 0.00
C ASP A 68 -8.53 2.73 -0.34
N ALA A 69 -7.74 3.59 0.31
CA ALA A 69 -6.29 3.70 0.08
C ALA A 69 -5.51 2.45 0.52
N TYR A 70 -6.18 1.51 1.20
CA TYR A 70 -5.67 0.22 1.66
C TYR A 70 -6.35 -0.99 0.99
N ASP A 71 -7.15 -0.80 -0.07
CA ASP A 71 -7.63 -1.93 -0.88
C ASP A 71 -6.50 -2.44 -1.80
N ILE A 72 -6.32 -3.76 -1.80
CA ILE A 72 -5.29 -4.48 -2.57
C ILE A 72 -5.55 -4.33 -4.07
N ARG A 73 -6.83 -4.29 -4.48
CA ARG A 73 -7.20 -4.07 -5.89
C ARG A 73 -6.77 -2.69 -6.39
N THR A 74 -6.81 -1.69 -5.52
CA THR A 74 -6.34 -0.32 -5.80
C THR A 74 -4.81 -0.20 -5.73
N THR A 75 -4.17 -1.07 -4.95
CA THR A 75 -2.70 -1.10 -4.73
C THR A 75 -1.94 -1.69 -5.93
N ALA A 76 -2.57 -2.57 -6.71
CA ALA A 76 -2.02 -3.14 -7.94
C ALA A 76 -1.84 -2.10 -9.08
N ARG A 77 -2.35 -0.86 -8.93
CA ARG A 77 -2.12 0.22 -9.88
C ARG A 77 -1.67 1.49 -9.15
N PHE A 78 -0.37 1.78 -9.26
CA PHE A 78 0.27 2.96 -8.66
C PHE A 78 -0.52 4.27 -8.86
N LYS A 79 -1.08 4.48 -10.06
CA LYS A 79 -1.87 5.68 -10.40
C LYS A 79 -3.15 5.83 -9.56
N ASN A 80 -3.84 4.72 -9.25
CA ASN A 80 -5.08 4.77 -8.47
C ASN A 80 -4.79 4.96 -6.97
N SER A 81 -3.76 4.27 -6.47
CA SER A 81 -3.28 4.46 -5.10
C SER A 81 -2.81 5.89 -4.83
N ALA A 82 -2.03 6.48 -5.74
CA ALA A 82 -1.52 7.85 -5.58
C ALA A 82 -2.64 8.89 -5.50
N ARG A 83 -3.72 8.72 -6.29
CA ARG A 83 -4.88 9.62 -6.25
C ARG A 83 -5.66 9.52 -4.93
N ALA A 84 -5.93 8.30 -4.46
CA ALA A 84 -6.63 8.07 -3.20
C ALA A 84 -5.87 8.69 -2.03
N ILE A 85 -4.54 8.51 -1.99
CA ILE A 85 -3.64 9.08 -0.98
C ILE A 85 -3.63 10.60 -1.07
N ALA A 86 -3.49 11.17 -2.26
CA ALA A 86 -3.49 12.62 -2.42
C ALA A 86 -4.79 13.25 -1.91
N LEU A 87 -5.94 12.66 -2.25
CA LEU A 87 -7.24 13.13 -1.75
C LEU A 87 -7.35 12.97 -0.22
N ALA A 88 -6.96 11.82 0.32
CA ALA A 88 -6.97 11.58 1.76
C ALA A 88 -6.07 12.56 2.52
N THR A 89 -4.85 12.84 2.02
CA THR A 89 -3.93 13.79 2.63
C THR A 89 -4.48 15.22 2.57
N VAL A 90 -5.03 15.63 1.42
CA VAL A 90 -5.61 16.98 1.28
C VAL A 90 -6.79 17.18 2.23
N VAL A 91 -7.69 16.19 2.35
CA VAL A 91 -8.84 16.28 3.25
C VAL A 91 -8.38 16.23 4.72
N ALA A 92 -7.47 15.32 5.08
CA ALA A 92 -6.95 15.21 6.45
C ALA A 92 -6.22 16.48 6.89
N VAL A 93 -5.33 17.03 6.06
CA VAL A 93 -4.61 18.28 6.35
C VAL A 93 -5.56 19.48 6.32
N GLY A 94 -6.53 19.50 5.41
CA GLY A 94 -7.56 20.53 5.36
C GLY A 94 -8.33 20.62 6.68
N ILE A 95 -8.81 19.48 7.20
CA ILE A 95 -9.47 19.42 8.51
C ILE A 95 -8.51 19.78 9.64
N PHE A 96 -7.26 19.31 9.58
CA PHE A 96 -6.23 19.63 10.57
C PHE A 96 -5.97 21.14 10.69
N LEU A 97 -6.05 21.88 9.57
CA LEU A 97 -5.92 23.34 9.53
C LEU A 97 -7.15 24.08 10.07
N LEU A 98 -8.33 23.47 10.02
CA LEU A 98 -9.58 24.07 10.51
C LEU A 98 -9.73 24.03 12.05
N ILE A 99 -8.83 23.33 12.75
CA ILE A 99 -8.88 23.17 14.22
C ILE A 99 -7.64 23.77 14.91
N PRO A 100 -7.32 25.07 14.69
CA PRO A 100 -6.07 25.69 15.14
C PRO A 100 -5.91 25.81 16.67
N TYR A 101 -6.99 25.56 17.43
CA TYR A 101 -6.96 25.56 18.90
C TYR A 101 -6.40 24.26 19.48
N VAL A 102 -6.49 23.17 18.72
CA VAL A 102 -5.98 21.85 19.13
C VAL A 102 -4.75 21.46 18.31
N THR A 103 -4.62 21.98 17.09
CA THR A 103 -3.46 21.75 16.20
C THR A 103 -2.43 22.90 16.32
N PRO A 104 -1.22 22.76 15.75
CA PRO A 104 -0.22 23.82 15.82
C PRO A 104 -0.80 25.14 15.29
N PRO A 105 -0.64 26.26 16.02
CA PRO A 105 -1.22 27.53 15.61
C PRO A 105 -0.77 27.92 14.21
N LEU A 106 -1.67 28.55 13.46
CA LEU A 106 -1.40 28.99 12.09
C LEU A 106 -0.23 30.01 12.14
N PRO A 107 0.83 29.81 11.34
CA PRO A 107 1.96 30.73 11.31
C PRO A 107 1.52 32.06 10.71
N VAL A 108 2.06 33.16 11.25
CA VAL A 108 1.78 34.53 10.76
C VAL A 108 2.15 34.69 9.28
N ARG A 109 3.22 33.99 8.84
CA ARG A 109 3.63 33.94 7.43
C ARG A 109 2.92 32.81 6.70
N ARG A 110 2.03 33.16 5.76
CA ARG A 110 1.27 32.19 4.94
C ARG A 110 2.16 31.25 4.12
N SER A 111 3.37 31.66 3.74
CA SER A 111 4.33 30.79 3.05
C SER A 111 4.73 29.56 3.88
N LEU A 112 4.69 29.65 5.22
CA LEU A 112 4.98 28.54 6.13
C LEU A 112 3.80 27.56 6.29
N LEU A 113 2.64 27.84 5.66
CA LEU A 113 1.53 26.88 5.58
C LEU A 113 1.73 25.86 4.47
N LEU A 114 2.36 26.24 3.36
CA LEU A 114 2.55 25.37 2.19
C LEU A 114 3.25 24.04 2.54
N PRO A 115 4.34 24.02 3.34
CA PRO A 115 5.02 22.76 3.63
C PRO A 115 4.14 21.72 4.34
N LEU A 116 3.07 22.14 5.03
CA LEU A 116 2.23 21.26 5.83
C LEU A 116 1.46 20.20 5.01
N PRO A 117 0.79 20.54 3.89
CA PRO A 117 0.25 19.52 2.98
C PRO A 117 1.33 18.90 2.08
N PHE A 118 2.31 19.67 1.60
CA PHE A 118 3.24 19.19 0.57
C PHE A 118 4.29 18.20 1.08
N LEU A 119 4.83 18.37 2.29
CA LEU A 119 5.87 17.47 2.81
C LEU A 119 5.32 16.08 3.18
N PRO A 120 4.23 15.94 3.96
CA PRO A 120 3.62 14.64 4.21
C PRO A 120 3.17 13.96 2.92
N LEU A 121 2.54 14.70 2.00
CA LEU A 121 2.11 14.14 0.71
C LEU A 121 3.30 13.65 -0.12
N GLY A 122 4.38 14.43 -0.20
CA GLY A 122 5.60 14.04 -0.91
C GLY A 122 6.22 12.78 -0.33
N LEU A 123 6.36 12.70 1.00
CA LEU A 123 6.89 11.52 1.68
C LEU A 123 6.00 10.29 1.50
N LEU A 124 4.67 10.45 1.54
CA LEU A 124 3.72 9.37 1.29
C LEU A 124 3.87 8.84 -0.15
N LEU A 125 3.90 9.73 -1.15
CA LEU A 125 4.07 9.33 -2.55
C LEU A 125 5.43 8.66 -2.80
N LEU A 126 6.50 9.16 -2.18
CA LEU A 126 7.83 8.53 -2.23
C LEU A 126 7.82 7.14 -1.58
N GLY A 127 7.22 7.00 -0.41
CA GLY A 127 7.06 5.72 0.28
C GLY A 127 6.28 4.71 -0.56
N ARG A 128 5.23 5.16 -1.25
CA ARG A 128 4.43 4.32 -2.15
C ARG A 128 5.16 3.95 -3.43
N GLY A 129 5.96 4.87 -3.98
CA GLY A 129 6.85 4.58 -5.10
C GLY A 129 7.89 3.53 -4.73
N PHE A 130 8.52 3.67 -3.57
CA PHE A 130 9.46 2.71 -3.03
C PHE A 130 8.80 1.35 -2.78
N TYR A 131 7.65 1.33 -2.10
CA TYR A 131 6.88 0.11 -1.85
C TYR A 131 6.49 -0.59 -3.15
N SER A 132 5.96 0.13 -4.14
CA SER A 132 5.59 -0.43 -5.43
C SER A 132 6.81 -0.96 -6.20
N ALA A 133 7.95 -0.27 -6.15
CA ALA A 133 9.19 -0.72 -6.76
C ALA A 133 9.73 -2.00 -6.10
N VAL A 134 9.64 -2.10 -4.77
CA VAL A 134 10.08 -3.28 -4.01
C VAL A 134 9.12 -4.45 -4.20
N LEU A 135 7.79 -4.23 -4.21
CA LEU A 135 6.82 -5.33 -4.38
C LEU A 135 6.75 -5.89 -5.79
N ARG A 136 7.24 -5.18 -6.80
CA ARG A 136 7.47 -5.74 -8.14
C ARG A 136 8.56 -6.80 -8.17
N GLN A 137 9.29 -7.01 -7.08
CA GLN A 137 10.31 -8.06 -7.02
C GLN A 137 9.67 -9.46 -6.99
N PRO A 138 10.24 -10.45 -7.71
CA PRO A 138 9.72 -11.82 -7.82
C PRO A 138 9.52 -12.56 -6.50
N ILE A 139 10.15 -12.07 -5.43
CA ILE A 139 10.06 -12.62 -4.07
C ILE A 139 8.64 -12.47 -3.49
N PHE A 140 7.89 -11.46 -3.94
CA PHE A 140 6.54 -11.16 -3.47
C PHE A 140 5.43 -11.76 -4.37
N VAL A 141 5.78 -12.52 -5.41
CA VAL A 141 4.80 -13.15 -6.30
C VAL A 141 4.51 -14.57 -5.81
N ARG A 142 3.23 -14.89 -5.58
CA ARG A 142 2.79 -16.24 -5.18
C ARG A 142 2.55 -17.10 -6.39
N ARG A 143 3.23 -18.23 -6.44
CA ARG A 143 3.04 -19.26 -7.44
C ARG A 143 1.77 -20.06 -7.15
N VAL A 144 0.89 -20.19 -8.14
CA VAL A 144 -0.43 -20.85 -7.99
C VAL A 144 -0.62 -21.90 -9.08
N LEU A 145 -1.05 -23.09 -8.66
CA LEU A 145 -1.53 -24.16 -9.53
C LEU A 145 -3.05 -24.20 -9.46
N ILE A 146 -3.71 -24.22 -10.61
CA ILE A 146 -5.17 -24.27 -10.70
C ILE A 146 -5.60 -25.72 -10.81
N LEU A 147 -6.46 -26.18 -9.90
CA LEU A 147 -7.02 -27.54 -9.94
C LEU A 147 -8.18 -27.61 -10.93
N GLY A 148 -8.10 -28.55 -11.87
CA GLY A 148 -9.10 -28.80 -12.90
C GLY A 148 -8.91 -27.91 -14.13
N THR A 149 -9.05 -28.52 -15.30
CA THR A 149 -8.91 -27.87 -16.62
C THR A 149 -10.23 -27.46 -17.25
N GLY A 150 -11.34 -27.68 -16.56
CA GLY A 150 -12.68 -27.32 -17.06
C GLY A 150 -12.99 -25.84 -16.89
N TRP A 151 -14.25 -25.49 -17.17
CA TRP A 151 -14.78 -24.12 -17.07
C TRP A 151 -14.45 -23.41 -15.76
N ALA A 152 -14.48 -24.12 -14.62
CA ALA A 152 -14.13 -23.54 -13.32
C ALA A 152 -12.65 -23.12 -13.25
N GLY A 153 -11.74 -23.91 -13.82
CA GLY A 153 -10.31 -23.60 -13.86
C GLY A 153 -10.01 -22.40 -14.75
N GLU A 154 -10.64 -22.33 -15.92
CA GLU A 154 -10.54 -21.18 -16.83
C GLU A 154 -11.09 -19.90 -16.19
N THR A 155 -12.24 -19.98 -15.50
CA THR A 155 -12.83 -18.85 -14.77
C THR A 155 -11.88 -18.34 -13.67
N ILE A 156 -11.20 -19.25 -12.95
CA ILE A 156 -10.20 -18.87 -11.94
C ILE A 156 -8.99 -18.20 -12.61
N LEU A 157 -8.53 -18.71 -13.76
CA LEU A 157 -7.43 -18.12 -14.51
C LEU A 157 -7.76 -16.68 -14.95
N GLU A 158 -8.94 -16.46 -15.50
CA GLU A 158 -9.42 -15.12 -15.89
C GLU A 158 -9.50 -14.20 -14.67
N ALA A 159 -10.10 -14.65 -13.58
CA ALA A 159 -10.19 -13.86 -12.35
C ALA A 159 -8.80 -13.47 -11.79
N LEU A 160 -7.81 -14.38 -11.86
CA LEU A 160 -6.43 -14.12 -11.47
C LEU A 160 -5.71 -13.17 -12.42
N ARG A 161 -5.97 -13.24 -13.73
CA ARG A 161 -5.41 -12.29 -14.71
C ARG A 161 -5.97 -10.88 -14.50
N GLU A 162 -7.27 -10.75 -14.23
CA GLU A 162 -7.93 -9.47 -14.03
C GLU A 162 -7.59 -8.83 -12.68
N ASN A 163 -7.58 -9.61 -11.60
CA ASN A 163 -7.50 -9.09 -10.23
C ASN A 163 -6.18 -9.41 -9.50
N GLY A 164 -5.37 -10.32 -10.04
CA GLY A 164 -4.24 -10.94 -9.34
C GLY A 164 -2.88 -10.79 -10.01
N GLY A 165 -2.77 -10.17 -11.19
CA GLY A 165 -1.59 -10.22 -12.06
C GLY A 165 -0.26 -9.75 -11.46
N GLU A 166 -0.27 -8.86 -10.46
CA GLU A 166 0.95 -8.43 -9.77
C GLU A 166 1.28 -9.26 -8.52
N THR A 167 0.36 -10.11 -8.06
CA THR A 167 0.48 -10.89 -6.81
C THR A 167 0.59 -12.39 -7.05
N PHE A 168 0.08 -12.89 -8.17
CA PHE A 168 0.05 -14.31 -8.48
C PHE A 168 0.70 -14.62 -9.82
N GLU A 169 1.57 -15.63 -9.82
CA GLU A 169 2.14 -16.25 -11.00
C GLU A 169 1.46 -17.61 -11.17
N VAL A 170 0.59 -17.73 -12.18
CA VAL A 170 -0.01 -19.04 -12.51
C VAL A 170 1.07 -19.90 -13.15
N ILE A 171 1.39 -21.02 -12.51
CA ILE A 171 2.45 -21.94 -12.98
C ILE A 171 1.89 -23.02 -13.91
N GLY A 172 0.60 -23.34 -13.80
CA GLY A 172 0.00 -24.46 -14.52
C GLY A 172 -1.38 -24.85 -13.99
N PHE A 173 -1.98 -25.82 -14.68
CA PHE A 173 -3.17 -26.54 -14.23
C PHE A 173 -2.80 -27.92 -13.68
N ILE A 174 -3.62 -28.49 -12.81
CA ILE A 174 -3.53 -29.88 -12.36
C ILE A 174 -4.82 -30.58 -12.78
N ASP A 175 -4.70 -31.73 -13.46
CA ASP A 175 -5.85 -32.55 -13.82
C ASP A 175 -5.52 -34.04 -13.66
N ASP A 176 -6.49 -34.82 -13.20
CA ASP A 176 -6.34 -36.26 -12.98
C ASP A 176 -6.57 -37.05 -14.28
N ASP A 177 -7.18 -36.45 -15.31
CA ASP A 177 -7.38 -37.10 -16.61
C ASP A 177 -6.02 -37.32 -17.32
N PRO A 178 -5.56 -38.57 -17.49
CA PRO A 178 -4.28 -38.88 -18.12
C PRO A 178 -4.19 -38.36 -19.56
N ARG A 179 -5.34 -38.20 -20.23
CA ARG A 179 -5.40 -37.73 -21.63
C ARG A 179 -5.02 -36.26 -21.77
N LYS A 180 -5.18 -35.48 -20.70
CA LYS A 180 -4.93 -34.03 -20.68
C LYS A 180 -3.53 -33.68 -20.18
N GLN A 181 -2.79 -34.66 -19.65
CA GLN A 181 -1.41 -34.47 -19.23
C GLN A 181 -0.52 -34.11 -20.44
N ASN A 182 0.48 -33.25 -20.22
CA ASN A 182 1.35 -32.69 -21.27
C ASN A 182 0.66 -31.82 -22.32
N GLN A 183 -0.63 -31.47 -22.12
CA GLN A 183 -1.29 -30.44 -22.91
C GLN A 183 -1.05 -29.06 -22.30
N SER A 184 -1.29 -28.01 -23.09
CA SER A 184 -1.28 -26.63 -22.60
C SER A 184 -2.66 -26.00 -22.79
N ILE A 185 -3.11 -25.28 -21.76
CA ILE A 185 -4.38 -24.56 -21.74
C ILE A 185 -4.07 -23.09 -21.53
N HIS A 186 -4.49 -22.25 -22.48
CA HIS A 186 -4.17 -20.82 -22.52
C HIS A 186 -2.67 -20.50 -22.35
N GLY A 187 -1.80 -21.41 -22.82
CA GLY A 187 -0.35 -21.30 -22.72
C GLY A 187 0.27 -21.80 -21.41
N TYR A 188 -0.53 -22.34 -20.48
CA TYR A 188 -0.05 -22.94 -19.22
C TYR A 188 -0.05 -24.46 -19.30
N PRO A 189 0.98 -25.14 -18.76
CA PRO A 189 1.06 -26.60 -18.80
C PRO A 189 0.03 -27.25 -17.87
N VAL A 190 -0.51 -28.38 -18.29
CA VAL A 190 -1.32 -29.27 -17.43
C VAL A 190 -0.39 -30.33 -16.82
N LEU A 191 -0.19 -30.24 -15.52
CA LEU A 191 0.57 -31.20 -14.72
C LEU A 191 -0.35 -32.35 -14.28
N GLY A 192 0.17 -33.57 -14.30
CA GLY A 192 -0.55 -34.73 -13.78
C GLY A 192 -0.67 -34.68 -12.25
N GLY A 193 -1.79 -35.14 -11.72
CA GLY A 193 -1.99 -35.36 -10.28
C GLY A 193 -1.16 -36.54 -9.77
N ALA A 194 0.14 -36.33 -9.51
CA ALA A 194 0.95 -37.31 -8.82
C ALA A 194 0.96 -37.00 -7.31
N ILE A 195 -0.03 -37.53 -6.59
CA ILE A 195 0.13 -37.78 -5.15
C ILE A 195 0.62 -39.24 -5.05
N SER A 196 1.94 -39.43 -5.05
CA SER A 196 2.58 -40.68 -4.64
C SER A 196 3.52 -40.41 -3.48
#